data_AF-A0A8S9XIR8-F1
#
_entry.id   AF-A0A8S9XIR8-F1
#
_cell.length_a   1.000
_cell.length_b   1.000
_cell.length_c   1.000
_cell.angle_alpha   90.00
_cell.angle_beta   90.00
_cell.angle_gamma   90.00
#
_symmetry.space_group_name_H-M   'P 1'
#
loop_
_entity.id
_entity.type
_entity.pdbx_description
1 polymer ?
#
loop_
_entity_poly.entity_id
_entity_poly.type
_entity_poly.pdbx_seq_one_letter_code
_entity_poly.pdbx_strand_id
1 'polypeptide(L)'
;MVESVLLYAAEVWGIWCGEEVEVVQSAFLKSQLCLPRNTPGHYLRLECGRVRLGALIFSRALKYLAKILKMSSGRWTRVCLEELMRSDADGSNNDARYNWFTKIKSSLLAIGAADLLEDMTSDRLGAELNGLMQQYINHCWSLDIQRTYDSAFNPLYRRIVEFGGRQHYLGNHRNIHVERLLAQMRLASKDVTRFYHKRVAYTIDGTMPCMHCNMRAVENAIHWVLLCPLYEPYRRHYLLSYIKPRKPLGRMSTSELESVLCNILDVGEDSAKAFAVYNFVAQSLMLRAFSANE
;
A
#
# COMPACT_ATOMS: atom_id res chain seq x y z
N MET A 1 19.55 2.27 -0.72
CA MET A 1 20.22 3.23 0.18
C MET A 1 19.45 3.45 1.48
N VAL A 2 18.15 3.75 1.46
CA VAL A 2 17.37 3.90 2.72
C VAL A 2 17.24 2.57 3.47
N GLU A 3 16.93 1.46 2.77
CA GLU A 3 16.79 0.14 3.40
C GLU A 3 18.09 -0.36 4.04
N SER A 4 19.24 -0.14 3.40
CA SER A 4 20.55 -0.61 3.91
C SER A 4 20.95 0.08 5.21
N VAL A 5 20.59 1.36 5.37
CA VAL A 5 20.84 2.10 6.61
C VAL A 5 19.79 1.75 7.66
N LEU A 6 18.51 1.75 7.28
CA LEU A 6 17.38 1.50 8.18
C LEU A 6 17.43 0.11 8.80
N LEU A 7 17.81 -0.90 8.02
CA LEU A 7 17.79 -2.30 8.45
C LEU A 7 19.17 -2.81 8.90
N TYR A 8 20.12 -1.91 9.18
CA TYR A 8 21.43 -2.31 9.67
C TYR A 8 21.31 -3.10 10.97
N ALA A 9 21.85 -4.33 11.00
CA ALA A 9 21.75 -5.28 12.12
C ALA A 9 20.32 -5.64 12.57
N ALA A 10 19.32 -5.42 11.71
CA ALA A 10 17.91 -5.64 12.05
C ALA A 10 17.55 -7.11 12.35
N GLU A 11 18.40 -8.07 11.99
CA GLU A 11 18.28 -9.46 12.45
C GLU A 11 18.30 -9.60 13.98
N VAL A 12 18.95 -8.66 14.68
CA VAL A 12 19.03 -8.67 16.15
C VAL A 12 17.88 -7.87 16.75
N TRP A 13 17.71 -6.60 16.36
CA TRP A 13 16.78 -5.67 17.01
C TRP A 13 15.47 -5.44 16.25
N GLY A 14 15.42 -5.73 14.95
CA GLY A 14 14.34 -5.29 14.08
C GLY A 14 12.99 -5.96 14.39
N ILE A 15 13.00 -7.18 14.93
CA ILE A 15 11.79 -7.98 15.16
C ILE A 15 10.81 -7.31 16.14
N TRP A 16 11.30 -6.39 16.98
CA TRP A 16 10.47 -5.62 17.91
C TRP A 16 9.89 -4.34 17.32
N CYS A 17 10.52 -3.77 16.29
CA CYS A 17 10.18 -2.45 15.75
C CYS A 17 9.37 -2.54 14.45
N GLY A 18 8.57 -3.60 14.30
CA GLY A 18 7.91 -3.94 13.05
C GLY A 18 6.98 -2.85 12.53
N GLU A 19 6.24 -2.14 13.39
CA GLU A 19 5.31 -1.09 12.96
C GLU A 19 6.00 0.27 12.77
N GLU A 20 6.98 0.57 13.61
CA GLU A 20 7.74 1.82 13.60
C GLU A 20 8.55 1.96 12.31
N VAL A 21 9.15 0.87 11.81
CA VAL A 21 9.87 0.90 10.54
C VAL A 21 8.94 1.12 9.34
N GLU A 22 7.68 0.68 9.41
CA GLU A 22 6.70 0.87 8.33
C GLU A 22 6.34 2.34 8.12
N VAL A 23 6.46 3.16 9.19
CA VAL A 23 6.25 4.62 9.11
C VAL A 23 7.24 5.23 8.12
N VAL A 24 8.50 4.77 8.15
CA VAL A 24 9.56 5.26 7.25
C VAL A 24 9.25 4.90 5.79
N GLN A 25 8.89 3.64 5.52
CA GLN A 25 8.50 3.21 4.17
C GLN A 25 7.29 4.01 3.67
N SER A 26 6.25 4.14 4.51
CA SER A 26 5.04 4.87 4.17
C SER A 26 5.31 6.36 3.89
N ALA A 27 6.11 7.01 4.73
CA ALA A 27 6.49 8.42 4.56
C ALA A 27 7.27 8.63 3.25
N PHE A 28 8.22 7.73 2.94
CA PHE A 28 8.97 7.78 1.71
C PHE A 28 8.06 7.64 0.47
N LEU A 29 7.20 6.62 0.44
CA LEU A 29 6.28 6.40 -0.68
C LEU A 29 5.28 7.56 -0.87
N LYS A 30 4.74 8.10 0.24
CA LYS A 30 3.88 9.29 0.20
C LYS A 30 4.59 10.49 -0.39
N SER A 31 5.85 10.72 0.01
CA SER A 31 6.66 11.83 -0.50
C SER A 31 6.90 11.69 -2.01
N GLN A 32 7.28 10.49 -2.47
CA GLN A 32 7.55 10.24 -3.90
C GLN A 32 6.33 10.49 -4.78
N LEU A 33 5.15 10.04 -4.33
CA LEU A 33 3.89 10.13 -5.08
C LEU A 33 3.07 11.40 -4.77
N CYS A 34 3.59 12.28 -3.90
CA CYS A 34 2.88 13.48 -3.41
C CYS A 34 1.51 13.17 -2.81
N LEU A 35 1.40 12.08 -2.05
CA LEU A 35 0.15 11.64 -1.44
C LEU A 35 -0.12 12.33 -0.10
N PRO A 36 -1.39 12.51 0.27
CA PRO A 36 -1.78 12.99 1.59
C PRO A 36 -1.21 12.17 2.77
N ARG A 37 -1.05 12.83 3.92
CA ARG A 37 -0.53 12.18 5.14
C ARG A 37 -1.44 11.05 5.64
N ASN A 38 -2.74 11.14 5.40
CA ASN A 38 -3.74 10.15 5.82
C ASN A 38 -3.87 8.94 4.88
N THR A 39 -3.16 8.89 3.75
CA THR A 39 -3.21 7.71 2.86
C THR A 39 -2.72 6.45 3.61
N PRO A 40 -3.49 5.35 3.64
CA PRO A 40 -3.12 4.15 4.38
C PRO A 40 -1.88 3.45 3.84
N GLY A 41 -1.01 2.93 4.72
CA GLY A 41 0.24 2.25 4.31
C GLY A 41 0.01 1.00 3.43
N HIS A 42 -1.05 0.24 3.70
CA HIS A 42 -1.40 -0.95 2.92
C HIS A 42 -1.78 -0.62 1.47
N TYR A 43 -2.42 0.55 1.24
CA TYR A 43 -2.71 1.04 -0.11
C TYR A 43 -1.41 1.34 -0.86
N LEU A 44 -0.48 2.07 -0.22
CA LEU A 44 0.81 2.44 -0.82
C LEU A 44 1.64 1.22 -1.23
N ARG A 45 1.69 0.23 -0.34
CA ARG A 45 2.45 -1.00 -0.54
C ARG A 45 1.92 -1.80 -1.72
N LEU A 46 0.60 -1.98 -1.80
CA LEU A 46 -0.05 -2.63 -2.94
C LEU A 46 0.14 -1.83 -4.24
N GLU A 47 -0.03 -0.51 -4.21
CA GLU A 47 0.13 0.32 -5.41
C GLU A 47 1.58 0.25 -5.95
N CYS A 48 2.55 0.30 -5.03
CA CYS A 48 3.96 0.31 -5.38
C CYS A 48 4.59 -1.08 -5.53
N GLY A 49 3.84 -2.16 -5.31
CA GLY A 49 4.38 -3.53 -5.30
C GLY A 49 5.46 -3.75 -4.24
N ARG A 50 5.28 -3.19 -3.03
CA ARG A 50 6.23 -3.28 -1.92
C ARG A 50 5.66 -4.12 -0.78
N VAL A 51 6.43 -5.10 -0.33
CA VAL A 51 6.14 -5.81 0.93
C VAL A 51 6.50 -4.93 2.13
N ARG A 52 5.90 -5.23 3.28
CA ARG A 52 6.29 -4.70 4.59
C ARG A 52 7.78 -4.95 4.85
N LEU A 53 8.47 -3.94 5.36
CA LEU A 53 9.83 -4.06 5.89
C LEU A 53 9.92 -5.11 7.00
N GLY A 54 8.85 -5.31 7.77
CA GLY A 54 8.75 -6.41 8.74
C GLY A 54 9.06 -7.79 8.14
N ALA A 55 8.71 -8.05 6.88
CA ALA A 55 9.04 -9.31 6.21
C ALA A 55 10.53 -9.46 5.90
N LEU A 56 11.20 -8.34 5.56
CA LEU A 56 12.65 -8.31 5.35
C LEU A 56 13.40 -8.51 6.68
N ILE A 57 12.91 -7.88 7.74
CA ILE A 57 13.43 -8.05 9.10
C ILE A 57 13.30 -9.51 9.54
N PHE A 58 12.12 -10.10 9.41
CA PHE A 58 11.89 -11.50 9.73
C PHE A 58 12.84 -12.42 8.94
N SER A 59 13.00 -12.17 7.64
CA SER A 59 13.92 -12.94 6.81
C SER A 59 15.37 -12.86 7.28
N ARG A 60 15.83 -11.69 7.71
CA ARG A 60 17.18 -11.50 8.27
C ARG A 60 17.32 -12.22 9.62
N ALA A 61 16.33 -12.07 10.49
CA ALA A 61 16.29 -12.74 11.79
C ALA A 61 16.28 -14.26 11.66
N LEU A 62 15.51 -14.82 10.72
CA LEU A 62 15.43 -16.26 10.49
C LEU A 62 16.75 -16.84 9.94
N LYS A 63 17.40 -16.12 9.01
CA LYS A 63 18.76 -16.45 8.54
C LYS A 63 19.78 -16.41 9.68
N TYR A 64 19.65 -15.43 10.57
CA TYR A 64 20.52 -15.30 11.73
C TYR A 64 20.29 -16.44 12.72
N LEU A 65 19.04 -16.81 13.00
CA LEU A 65 18.69 -17.99 13.80
C LEU A 65 19.35 -19.25 13.23
N ALA A 66 19.20 -19.52 11.94
CA ALA A 66 19.83 -20.66 11.28
C ALA A 66 21.37 -20.66 11.41
N LYS A 67 21.99 -19.48 11.38
CA LYS A 67 23.43 -19.33 11.60
C LYS A 67 23.83 -19.62 13.05
N ILE A 68 23.08 -19.12 14.03
CA ILE A 68 23.33 -19.39 15.45
C ILE A 68 23.16 -20.89 15.74
N LEU A 69 22.17 -21.54 15.11
CA LEU A 69 21.94 -22.97 15.32
C LEU A 69 23.12 -23.85 14.89
N LYS A 70 23.92 -23.39 13.91
CA LYS A 70 25.14 -24.07 13.42
C LYS A 70 26.38 -23.81 14.25
N MET A 71 26.35 -22.86 15.19
CA MET A 71 27.51 -22.53 16.02
C MET A 71 27.77 -23.62 17.06
N SER A 72 29.04 -23.81 17.41
CA SER A 72 29.45 -24.68 18.51
C SER A 72 28.83 -24.21 19.85
N SER A 73 28.48 -25.15 20.73
CA SER A 73 27.88 -24.88 22.04
C SER A 73 28.68 -23.91 22.92
N GLY A 74 30.00 -23.85 22.79
CA GLY A 74 30.85 -22.91 23.53
C GLY A 74 30.78 -21.45 23.07
N ARG A 75 30.06 -21.12 21.99
CA ARG A 75 29.90 -19.73 21.52
C ARG A 75 28.81 -19.03 22.34
N TRP A 76 29.13 -17.87 22.92
CA TRP A 76 28.17 -17.08 23.71
C TRP A 76 26.84 -16.84 23.01
N THR A 77 26.83 -16.55 21.70
CA THR A 77 25.59 -16.35 20.95
C THR A 77 24.70 -17.59 20.95
N ARG A 78 25.29 -18.79 20.87
CA ARG A 78 24.57 -20.07 20.94
C ARG A 78 24.01 -20.29 22.35
N VAL A 79 24.83 -20.07 23.37
CA VAL A 79 24.40 -20.16 24.79
C VAL A 79 23.22 -19.22 25.06
N CYS A 80 23.31 -17.95 24.65
CA CYS A 80 22.22 -16.99 24.83
C CYS A 80 20.93 -17.41 24.13
N LEU A 81 21.01 -17.98 22.93
CA LEU A 81 19.82 -18.50 22.24
C LEU A 81 19.18 -19.66 23.01
N GLU A 82 19.99 -20.61 23.50
CA GLU A 82 19.49 -21.75 24.28
C GLU A 82 18.80 -21.30 25.57
N GLU A 83 19.34 -20.28 26.26
CA GLU A 83 18.69 -19.67 27.43
C GLU A 83 17.36 -19.01 27.06
N LEU A 84 17.28 -18.29 25.93
CA LEU A 84 16.04 -17.68 25.45
C LEU A 84 14.98 -18.73 25.11
N MET A 85 15.39 -19.85 24.49
CA MET A 85 14.51 -20.98 24.19
C MET A 85 14.00 -21.66 25.46
N ARG A 86 14.88 -21.86 26.46
CA ARG A 86 14.49 -22.43 27.75
C ARG A 86 13.50 -21.54 28.49
N SER A 87 13.79 -20.24 28.55
CA SER A 87 12.89 -19.25 29.15
C SER A 87 11.52 -19.23 28.46
N ASP A 88 11.48 -19.33 27.12
CA ASP A 88 10.23 -19.42 26.37
C ASP A 88 9.40 -20.68 26.69
N ALA A 89 10.08 -21.82 26.90
CA ALA A 89 9.45 -23.10 27.25
C ALA A 89 8.92 -23.12 28.70
N ASP A 90 9.66 -22.55 29.65
CA ASP A 90 9.32 -22.59 31.08
C ASP A 90 8.10 -21.73 31.43
N GLY A 91 7.75 -20.74 30.61
CA GLY A 91 6.53 -19.91 30.68
C GLY A 91 6.42 -18.97 31.89
N SER A 92 7.01 -19.32 33.02
CA SER A 92 6.89 -18.63 34.32
C SER A 92 7.70 -17.34 34.40
N ASN A 93 8.71 -17.17 33.56
CA ASN A 93 9.60 -16.00 33.57
C ASN A 93 9.86 -15.41 32.17
N ASN A 94 8.99 -15.72 31.20
CA ASN A 94 9.13 -15.25 29.83
C ASN A 94 8.35 -13.94 29.62
N ASP A 95 9.05 -12.80 29.57
CA ASP A 95 8.48 -11.58 29.02
C ASP A 95 8.73 -11.53 27.51
N ALA A 96 7.68 -11.82 26.74
CA ALA A 96 7.70 -11.81 25.28
C ALA A 96 8.14 -10.46 24.68
N ARG A 97 8.14 -9.37 25.45
CA ARG A 97 8.68 -8.07 25.01
C ARG A 97 10.19 -8.08 24.89
N TYR A 98 10.89 -8.90 25.67
CA TYR A 98 12.36 -8.94 25.71
C TYR A 98 12.95 -10.24 25.16
N ASN A 99 12.14 -11.28 24.98
CA ASN A 99 12.61 -12.54 24.41
C ASN A 99 12.59 -12.52 22.87
N TRP A 100 13.79 -12.48 22.28
CA TRP A 100 13.97 -12.47 20.82
C TRP A 100 13.43 -13.75 20.16
N PHE A 101 13.67 -14.91 20.76
CA PHE A 101 13.21 -16.19 20.23
C PHE A 101 11.69 -16.26 20.23
N THR A 102 11.02 -15.82 21.31
CA THR A 102 9.56 -15.77 21.38
C THR A 102 8.94 -14.95 20.25
N LYS A 103 9.56 -13.85 19.83
CA LYS A 103 9.09 -13.03 18.70
C LYS A 103 9.22 -13.73 17.35
N ILE A 104 10.31 -14.46 17.14
CA ILE A 104 10.49 -15.29 15.94
C ILE A 104 9.48 -16.45 15.95
N LYS A 105 9.33 -17.12 17.09
CA LYS A 105 8.33 -18.18 17.30
C LYS A 105 6.93 -17.69 16.96
N SER A 106 6.50 -16.53 17.46
CA SER A 106 5.18 -15.97 17.11
C SER A 106 5.02 -15.71 15.61
N SER A 107 6.09 -15.30 14.94
CA SER A 107 6.08 -15.04 13.50
C SER A 107 5.99 -16.35 12.68
N LEU A 108 6.66 -17.42 13.15
CA LEU A 108 6.56 -18.76 12.58
C LEU A 108 5.16 -19.37 12.80
N LEU A 109 4.58 -19.19 13.98
CA LEU A 109 3.21 -19.64 14.28
C LEU A 109 2.18 -18.92 13.40
N ALA A 110 2.36 -17.62 13.13
CA ALA A 110 1.48 -16.83 12.27
C ALA A 110 1.43 -17.34 10.81
N ILE A 111 2.44 -18.09 10.38
CA ILE A 111 2.50 -18.73 9.05
C ILE A 111 2.23 -20.23 9.09
N GLY A 112 1.83 -20.77 10.26
CA GLY A 112 1.49 -22.18 10.41
C GLY A 112 2.68 -23.12 10.58
N ALA A 113 3.89 -22.63 10.85
CA ALA A 113 5.10 -23.42 11.02
C ALA A 113 5.26 -23.94 12.47
N ALA A 114 4.18 -24.47 13.05
CA ALA A 114 4.20 -24.99 14.43
C ALA A 114 4.99 -26.30 14.54
N ASP A 115 4.90 -27.16 13.52
CA ASP A 115 5.61 -28.43 13.41
C ASP A 115 7.13 -28.25 13.42
N LEU A 116 7.63 -27.15 12.84
CA LEU A 116 9.05 -26.81 12.85
C LEU A 116 9.57 -26.53 14.26
N LEU A 117 8.74 -25.95 15.12
CA LEU A 117 9.12 -25.53 16.46
C LEU A 117 9.26 -26.71 17.44
N GLU A 118 8.60 -27.84 17.17
CA GLU A 118 8.66 -29.05 18.01
C GLU A 118 10.03 -29.74 17.93
N ASP A 119 10.64 -29.74 16.76
CA ASP A 119 11.96 -30.35 16.51
C ASP A 119 12.79 -29.44 15.59
N MET A 120 13.15 -28.27 16.11
CA MET A 120 13.91 -27.27 15.36
C MET A 120 15.41 -27.58 15.42
N THR A 121 15.92 -28.21 14.36
CA THR A 121 17.35 -28.43 14.16
C THR A 121 17.93 -27.46 13.13
N SER A 122 19.27 -27.31 13.13
CA SER A 122 19.99 -26.52 12.11
C SER A 122 19.67 -26.98 10.69
N ASP A 123 19.63 -28.30 10.48
CA ASP A 123 19.48 -28.89 9.15
C ASP A 123 18.05 -28.75 8.64
N ARG A 124 17.05 -29.01 9.50
CA ARG A 124 15.64 -28.82 9.17
C ARG A 124 15.31 -27.36 8.87
N LEU A 125 15.70 -26.44 9.76
CA LEU A 125 15.51 -25.01 9.52
C LEU A 125 16.24 -24.56 8.26
N GLY A 126 17.44 -25.08 8.00
CA GLY A 126 18.20 -24.80 6.78
C GLY A 126 17.49 -25.25 5.50
N ALA A 127 16.83 -26.41 5.52
CA ALA A 127 16.08 -26.94 4.39
C ALA A 127 14.79 -26.14 4.09
N GLU A 128 14.08 -25.71 5.13
CA GLU A 128 12.80 -25.00 5.00
C GLU A 128 12.95 -23.46 4.89
N LEU A 129 14.16 -22.93 5.12
CA LEU A 129 14.44 -21.50 5.28
C LEU A 129 13.79 -20.60 4.22
N ASN A 130 14.00 -20.91 2.94
CA ASN A 130 13.46 -20.11 1.84
C ASN A 130 11.93 -20.20 1.76
N GLY A 131 11.37 -21.37 2.08
CA GLY A 131 9.92 -21.59 2.13
C GLY A 131 9.27 -20.75 3.21
N LEU A 132 9.82 -20.76 4.43
CA LEU A 132 9.33 -19.98 5.57
C LEU A 132 9.40 -18.47 5.29
N MET A 133 10.49 -18.00 4.70
CA MET A 133 10.63 -16.60 4.28
C MET A 133 9.55 -16.21 3.27
N GLN A 134 9.31 -17.04 2.25
CA GLN A 134 8.29 -16.76 1.24
C GLN A 134 6.88 -16.83 1.83
N GLN A 135 6.59 -17.79 2.71
CA GLN A 135 5.32 -17.89 3.43
C GLN A 135 5.04 -16.64 4.26
N TYR A 136 6.06 -16.09 4.95
CA TYR A 136 5.90 -14.86 5.73
C TYR A 136 5.69 -13.61 4.85
N ILE A 137 6.38 -13.54 3.71
CA ILE A 137 6.12 -12.51 2.69
C ILE A 137 4.66 -12.60 2.21
N ASN A 138 4.19 -13.80 1.88
CA ASN A 138 2.82 -14.04 1.44
C ASN A 138 1.80 -13.69 2.54
N HIS A 139 2.08 -14.04 3.80
CA HIS A 139 1.28 -13.64 4.95
C HIS A 139 1.16 -12.12 5.05
N CYS A 140 2.27 -11.38 4.90
CA CYS A 140 2.24 -9.92 4.90
C CYS A 140 1.41 -9.34 3.75
N TRP A 141 1.51 -9.91 2.55
CA TRP A 141 0.65 -9.54 1.41
C TRP A 141 -0.82 -9.78 1.72
N SER A 142 -1.17 -10.98 2.20
CA SER A 142 -2.55 -11.32 2.57
C SER A 142 -3.14 -10.34 3.58
N LEU A 143 -2.36 -9.91 4.58
CA LEU A 143 -2.80 -8.90 5.55
C LEU A 143 -3.07 -7.53 4.90
N ASP A 144 -2.27 -7.08 3.94
CA ASP A 144 -2.50 -5.82 3.24
C ASP A 144 -3.69 -5.89 2.28
N ILE A 145 -3.86 -7.04 1.60
CA ILE A 145 -5.02 -7.33 0.75
C ILE A 145 -6.29 -7.29 1.60
N GLN A 146 -6.34 -8.05 2.69
CA GLN A 146 -7.50 -8.10 3.58
C GLN A 146 -7.84 -6.70 4.13
N ARG A 147 -6.85 -5.96 4.65
CA ARG A 147 -7.05 -4.57 5.10
C ARG A 147 -7.61 -3.67 4.00
N THR A 148 -7.22 -3.89 2.74
CA THR A 148 -7.75 -3.15 1.59
C THR A 148 -9.22 -3.47 1.33
N TYR A 149 -9.61 -4.74 1.40
CA TYR A 149 -11.00 -5.16 1.22
C TYR A 149 -11.92 -4.59 2.32
N ASP A 150 -11.43 -4.54 3.56
CA ASP A 150 -12.17 -4.08 4.74
C ASP A 150 -12.16 -2.56 4.91
N SER A 151 -11.31 -1.83 4.18
CA SER A 151 -11.10 -0.40 4.37
C SER A 151 -12.24 0.45 3.79
N ALA A 152 -12.82 1.30 4.63
CA ALA A 152 -13.79 2.31 4.23
C ALA A 152 -13.15 3.56 3.59
N PHE A 153 -11.82 3.67 3.58
CA PHE A 153 -11.09 4.86 3.13
C PHE A 153 -11.33 5.16 1.64
N ASN A 154 -11.23 4.13 0.79
CA ASN A 154 -11.55 4.20 -0.63
C ASN A 154 -12.00 2.81 -1.13
N PRO A 155 -13.32 2.54 -1.10
CA PRO A 155 -13.89 1.25 -1.50
C PRO A 155 -13.69 0.90 -2.99
N LEU A 156 -13.32 1.87 -3.83
CA LEU A 156 -13.08 1.64 -5.26
C LEU A 156 -11.71 1.05 -5.51
N TYR A 157 -10.72 1.35 -4.66
CA TYR A 157 -9.34 0.94 -4.87
C TYR A 157 -9.17 -0.57 -5.09
N ARG A 158 -9.89 -1.41 -4.31
CA ARG A 158 -9.89 -2.88 -4.45
C ARG A 158 -10.37 -3.40 -5.81
N ARG A 159 -11.01 -2.56 -6.63
CA ARG A 159 -11.48 -2.88 -7.99
C ARG A 159 -10.50 -2.46 -9.08
N ILE A 160 -9.47 -1.68 -8.73
CA ILE A 160 -8.54 -1.06 -9.67
C ILE A 160 -7.12 -1.57 -9.43
N VAL A 161 -6.79 -1.99 -8.22
CA VAL A 161 -5.47 -2.50 -7.86
C VAL A 161 -5.27 -3.92 -8.37
N GLU A 162 -4.11 -4.15 -8.99
CA GLU A 162 -3.60 -5.50 -9.23
C GLU A 162 -2.74 -5.95 -8.05
N PHE A 163 -3.16 -7.00 -7.34
CA PHE A 163 -2.48 -7.46 -6.12
C PHE A 163 -1.15 -8.19 -6.37
N GLY A 164 -0.82 -8.50 -7.63
CA GLY A 164 0.35 -9.30 -8.01
C GLY A 164 1.67 -8.55 -8.12
N GLY A 165 1.69 -7.23 -7.92
CA GLY A 165 2.92 -6.46 -8.06
C GLY A 165 2.72 -4.95 -8.08
N ARG A 166 3.73 -4.26 -8.61
CA ARG A 166 3.71 -2.81 -8.79
C ARG A 166 2.76 -2.45 -9.92
N GLN A 167 1.92 -1.44 -9.74
CA GLN A 167 1.00 -1.02 -10.81
C GLN A 167 1.77 -0.54 -12.05
N HIS A 168 1.31 -0.97 -13.22
CA HIS A 168 1.99 -0.78 -14.50
C HIS A 168 2.30 0.68 -14.83
N TYR A 169 1.42 1.63 -14.50
CA TYR A 169 1.66 3.04 -14.84
C TYR A 169 2.86 3.66 -14.11
N LEU A 170 3.29 3.09 -12.98
CA LEU A 170 4.39 3.61 -12.18
C LEU A 170 5.76 3.26 -12.81
N GLY A 171 6.48 4.25 -13.31
CA GLY A 171 7.78 4.11 -13.95
C GLY A 171 7.74 3.97 -15.47
N ASN A 172 6.56 3.79 -16.07
CA ASN A 172 6.42 3.52 -17.50
C ASN A 172 6.29 4.79 -18.36
N HIS A 173 5.72 5.88 -17.83
CA HIS A 173 5.36 7.05 -18.64
C HIS A 173 6.44 8.13 -18.74
N ARG A 174 7.62 7.92 -18.13
CA ARG A 174 8.78 8.86 -18.08
C ARG A 174 8.47 10.24 -17.50
N ASN A 175 7.23 10.50 -17.09
CA ASN A 175 6.77 11.76 -16.55
C ASN A 175 6.21 11.55 -15.14
N ILE A 176 6.99 11.95 -14.15
CA ILE A 176 6.65 11.82 -12.73
C ILE A 176 5.36 12.56 -12.36
N HIS A 177 4.97 13.59 -13.10
CA HIS A 177 3.71 14.31 -12.83
C HIS A 177 2.47 13.50 -13.20
N VAL A 178 2.56 12.69 -14.26
CA VAL A 178 1.49 11.75 -14.66
C VAL A 178 1.33 10.69 -13.58
N GLU A 179 2.44 10.05 -13.20
CA GLU A 179 2.45 9.02 -12.17
C GLU A 179 1.91 9.53 -10.83
N ARG A 180 2.37 10.70 -10.38
CA ARG A 180 1.90 11.31 -9.12
C ARG A 180 0.41 11.60 -9.14
N LEU A 181 -0.11 12.17 -10.22
CA LEU A 181 -1.51 12.57 -10.27
C LEU A 181 -2.43 11.35 -10.41
N LEU A 182 -2.02 10.33 -11.17
CA LEU A 182 -2.72 9.04 -11.24
C LEU A 182 -2.74 8.33 -9.89
N ALA A 183 -1.60 8.26 -9.19
CA ALA A 183 -1.52 7.69 -7.86
C ALA A 183 -2.45 8.43 -6.88
N GLN A 184 -2.46 9.77 -6.91
CA GLN A 184 -3.35 10.56 -6.08
C GLN A 184 -4.82 10.31 -6.39
N MET A 185 -5.19 10.12 -7.67
CA MET A 185 -6.56 9.78 -8.06
C MET A 185 -6.96 8.37 -7.61
N ARG A 186 -6.10 7.38 -7.84
CA ARG A 186 -6.37 5.97 -7.50
C ARG A 186 -6.45 5.75 -6.00
N LEU A 187 -5.63 6.48 -5.23
CA LEU A 187 -5.52 6.38 -3.77
C LEU A 187 -6.27 7.49 -3.02
N ALA A 188 -7.11 8.26 -3.72
CA ALA A 188 -7.94 9.32 -3.15
C ALA A 188 -8.88 8.77 -2.07
N SER A 189 -9.16 9.54 -1.02
CA SER A 189 -10.19 9.17 -0.05
C SER A 189 -11.58 9.44 -0.63
N LYS A 190 -12.58 8.63 -0.27
CA LYS A 190 -13.97 8.89 -0.68
C LYS A 190 -14.54 10.20 -0.11
N ASP A 191 -14.06 10.62 1.07
CA ASP A 191 -14.65 11.75 1.82
C ASP A 191 -13.91 13.04 1.49
N VAL A 192 -12.61 13.15 1.79
CA VAL A 192 -11.82 14.36 1.50
C VAL A 192 -10.55 13.99 0.75
N THR A 193 -10.45 14.47 -0.49
CA THR A 193 -9.27 14.24 -1.33
C THR A 193 -8.46 15.50 -1.48
N ARG A 194 -7.15 15.40 -1.25
CA ARG A 194 -6.19 16.48 -1.50
C ARG A 194 -5.24 16.08 -2.63
N PHE A 195 -5.23 16.89 -3.67
CA PHE A 195 -4.32 16.80 -4.80
C PHE A 195 -3.20 17.83 -4.67
N TYR A 196 -2.00 17.45 -5.08
CA TYR A 196 -0.84 18.31 -5.22
C TYR A 196 -0.40 18.28 -6.69
N HIS A 197 -0.54 19.42 -7.36
CA HIS A 197 -0.15 19.59 -8.74
C HIS A 197 0.63 20.90 -8.89
N LYS A 198 1.84 20.85 -9.47
CA LYS A 198 2.73 22.01 -9.67
C LYS A 198 2.89 22.89 -8.41
N ARG A 199 3.09 22.25 -7.25
CA ARG A 199 3.24 22.89 -5.92
C ARG A 199 1.99 23.58 -5.36
N VAL A 200 0.84 23.46 -6.03
CA VAL A 200 -0.45 23.94 -5.55
C VAL A 200 -1.23 22.76 -4.98
N ALA A 201 -1.88 22.99 -3.83
CA ALA A 201 -2.77 22.02 -3.21
C ALA A 201 -4.23 22.32 -3.60
N TYR A 202 -4.94 21.30 -4.06
CA TYR A 202 -6.37 21.35 -4.38
C TYR A 202 -7.10 20.39 -3.47
N THR A 203 -8.23 20.80 -2.91
CA THR A 203 -9.02 19.96 -2.01
C THR A 203 -10.42 19.78 -2.59
N ILE A 204 -10.87 18.53 -2.60
CA ILE A 204 -12.21 18.12 -2.99
C ILE A 204 -12.85 17.49 -1.76
N ASP A 205 -13.96 18.06 -1.31
CA ASP A 205 -14.73 17.56 -0.17
C ASP A 205 -16.00 16.86 -0.67
N GLY A 206 -15.93 15.54 -0.76
CA GLY A 206 -17.03 14.66 -1.17
C GLY A 206 -18.16 14.55 -0.13
N THR A 207 -18.02 15.16 1.04
CA THR A 207 -19.10 15.28 2.04
C THR A 207 -19.98 16.51 1.80
N MET A 208 -19.50 17.46 0.99
CA MET A 208 -20.19 18.71 0.68
C MET A 208 -20.81 18.68 -0.73
N PRO A 209 -21.87 19.46 -0.98
CA PRO A 209 -22.38 19.67 -2.34
C PRO A 209 -21.34 20.33 -3.24
N CYS A 210 -21.37 20.01 -4.52
CA CYS A 210 -20.57 20.68 -5.54
C CYS A 210 -20.98 22.15 -5.65
N MET A 211 -20.06 23.07 -5.36
CA MET A 211 -20.29 24.52 -5.45
C MET A 211 -20.15 25.07 -6.88
N HIS A 212 -19.73 24.22 -7.80
CA HIS A 212 -19.40 24.59 -9.18
C HIS A 212 -20.50 24.25 -10.18
N CYS A 213 -21.58 23.61 -9.74
CA CYS A 213 -22.72 23.30 -10.60
C CYS A 213 -24.05 23.39 -9.86
N ASN A 214 -25.14 23.52 -10.62
CA ASN A 214 -26.49 23.67 -10.06
C ASN A 214 -27.18 22.33 -9.73
N MET A 215 -26.48 21.19 -9.80
CA MET A 215 -27.07 19.86 -9.57
C MET A 215 -27.27 19.53 -8.09
N ARG A 216 -26.67 20.29 -7.16
CA ARG A 216 -26.68 20.02 -5.71
C ARG A 216 -26.23 18.61 -5.33
N ALA A 217 -25.48 17.94 -6.20
CA ALA A 217 -24.90 16.62 -5.95
C ALA A 217 -23.65 16.77 -5.07
N VAL A 218 -23.35 15.74 -4.27
CA VAL A 218 -22.10 15.68 -3.49
C VAL A 218 -20.88 15.71 -4.40
N GLU A 219 -19.83 16.42 -3.97
CA GLU A 219 -18.63 16.62 -4.79
C GLU A 219 -17.63 15.47 -4.68
N ASN A 220 -18.08 14.25 -4.96
CA ASN A 220 -17.21 13.09 -4.99
C ASN A 220 -16.54 12.88 -6.36
N ALA A 221 -15.62 11.91 -6.45
CA ALA A 221 -14.90 11.60 -7.68
C ALA A 221 -15.83 11.23 -8.85
N ILE A 222 -16.96 10.55 -8.59
CA ILE A 222 -17.95 10.23 -9.63
C ILE A 222 -18.57 11.52 -10.17
N HIS A 223 -19.05 12.40 -9.30
CA HIS A 223 -19.65 13.65 -9.74
C HIS A 223 -18.62 14.49 -10.51
N TRP A 224 -17.43 14.70 -9.95
CA TRP A 224 -16.37 15.48 -10.57
C TRP A 224 -15.96 14.93 -11.95
N VAL A 225 -15.62 13.63 -12.04
CA VAL A 225 -15.06 13.03 -13.25
C VAL A 225 -16.15 12.73 -14.29
N LEU A 226 -17.36 12.30 -13.88
CA LEU A 226 -18.37 11.74 -14.80
C LEU A 226 -19.63 12.60 -15.01
N LEU A 227 -20.05 13.43 -14.04
CA LEU A 227 -21.39 14.03 -14.09
C LEU A 227 -21.41 15.57 -14.11
N CYS A 228 -20.44 16.22 -13.48
CA CYS A 228 -20.47 17.66 -13.27
C CYS A 228 -20.38 18.42 -14.61
N PRO A 229 -21.37 19.27 -14.95
CA PRO A 229 -21.42 19.98 -16.24
C PRO A 229 -20.25 20.93 -16.47
N LEU A 230 -19.69 21.53 -15.41
CA LEU A 230 -18.55 22.42 -15.52
C LEU A 230 -17.36 21.75 -16.24
N TYR A 231 -17.14 20.46 -15.96
CA TYR A 231 -16.01 19.71 -16.50
C TYR A 231 -16.35 18.97 -17.80
N GLU A 232 -17.56 19.15 -18.36
CA GLU A 232 -18.00 18.47 -19.58
C GLU A 232 -17.08 18.74 -20.78
N PRO A 233 -16.60 19.97 -21.06
CA PRO A 233 -15.70 20.21 -22.19
C PRO A 233 -14.40 19.39 -22.08
N TYR A 234 -13.79 19.34 -20.89
CA TYR A 234 -12.57 18.56 -20.65
C TYR A 234 -12.83 17.06 -20.66
N ARG A 235 -13.96 16.61 -20.11
CA ARG A 235 -14.36 15.20 -20.14
C ARG A 235 -14.55 14.74 -21.58
N ARG A 236 -15.23 15.54 -22.42
CA ARG A 236 -15.40 15.24 -23.86
C ARG A 236 -14.07 15.23 -24.61
N HIS A 237 -13.19 16.17 -24.31
CA HIS A 237 -11.92 16.29 -25.01
C HIS A 237 -10.93 15.17 -24.65
N TYR A 238 -10.81 14.83 -23.36
CA TYR A 238 -9.80 13.87 -22.90
C TYR A 238 -10.34 12.47 -22.64
N LEU A 239 -11.53 12.31 -22.07
CA LEU A 239 -12.01 11.03 -21.54
C LEU A 239 -13.04 10.31 -22.43
N LEU A 240 -13.58 10.97 -23.44
CA LEU A 240 -14.69 10.43 -24.26
C LEU A 240 -14.38 9.08 -24.89
N SER A 241 -13.16 8.88 -25.39
CA SER A 241 -12.72 7.61 -25.99
C SER A 241 -12.69 6.44 -24.99
N TYR A 242 -12.57 6.74 -23.70
CA TYR A 242 -12.48 5.77 -22.61
C TYR A 242 -13.80 5.59 -21.87
N ILE A 243 -14.76 6.50 -22.06
CA ILE A 243 -16.11 6.42 -21.53
C ILE A 243 -17.01 5.80 -22.60
N LYS A 244 -17.24 4.48 -22.52
CA LYS A 244 -18.18 3.75 -23.39
C LYS A 244 -19.43 3.32 -22.64
N PRO A 245 -20.33 4.26 -22.25
CA PRO A 245 -21.45 3.93 -21.39
C PRO A 245 -22.57 3.31 -22.23
N ARG A 246 -23.22 2.28 -21.71
CA ARG A 246 -24.37 1.61 -22.37
C ARG A 246 -25.62 2.51 -22.45
N LYS A 247 -25.68 3.54 -21.61
CA LYS A 247 -26.76 4.52 -21.48
C LYS A 247 -26.17 5.86 -20.99
N PRO A 248 -26.87 7.00 -21.10
CA PRO A 248 -26.36 8.27 -20.60
C PRO A 248 -25.92 8.20 -19.14
N LEU A 249 -24.77 8.81 -18.79
CA LEU A 249 -24.18 8.74 -17.45
C LEU A 249 -25.17 9.13 -16.34
N GLY A 250 -26.00 10.16 -16.56
CA GLY A 250 -27.02 10.59 -15.60
C GLY A 250 -28.17 9.59 -15.36
N ARG A 251 -28.26 8.50 -16.12
CA ARG A 251 -29.26 7.41 -15.96
C ARG A 251 -28.63 6.11 -15.43
N MET A 252 -27.33 6.14 -15.11
CA MET A 252 -26.61 4.99 -14.56
C MET A 252 -26.81 4.91 -13.05
N SER A 253 -26.87 3.70 -12.50
CA SER A 253 -26.83 3.47 -11.07
C SER A 253 -25.44 3.82 -10.51
N THR A 254 -25.33 3.96 -9.20
CA THR A 254 -24.05 4.22 -8.54
C THR A 254 -23.01 3.14 -8.87
N SER A 255 -23.37 1.86 -8.82
CA SER A 255 -22.44 0.76 -9.12
C SER A 255 -21.95 0.75 -10.58
N GLU A 256 -22.82 1.13 -11.51
CA GLU A 256 -22.47 1.30 -12.93
C GLU A 256 -21.49 2.47 -13.11
N LEU A 257 -21.72 3.62 -12.45
CA LEU A 257 -20.82 4.78 -12.49
C LEU A 257 -19.46 4.48 -11.85
N GLU A 258 -19.44 3.77 -10.73
CA GLU A 258 -18.21 3.30 -10.11
C GLU A 258 -17.42 2.39 -11.06
N SER A 259 -18.10 1.51 -11.81
CA SER A 259 -17.45 0.65 -12.81
C SER A 259 -16.78 1.47 -13.92
N VAL A 260 -17.48 2.50 -14.41
CA VAL A 260 -16.90 3.43 -15.40
C VAL A 260 -15.69 4.16 -14.82
N LEU A 261 -15.78 4.68 -13.59
CA LEU A 261 -14.67 5.37 -12.94
C LEU A 261 -13.46 4.44 -12.73
N CYS A 262 -13.69 3.22 -12.22
CA CYS A 262 -12.63 2.22 -12.06
C CYS A 262 -11.96 1.91 -13.40
N ASN A 263 -12.74 1.72 -14.47
CA ASN A 263 -12.19 1.48 -15.80
C ASN A 263 -11.37 2.66 -16.31
N ILE A 264 -11.72 3.91 -15.99
CA ILE A 264 -10.91 5.07 -16.40
C ILE A 264 -9.57 5.08 -15.64
N LEU A 265 -9.61 4.80 -14.33
CA LEU A 265 -8.44 4.84 -13.45
C LEU A 265 -7.53 3.60 -13.58
N ASP A 266 -8.05 2.50 -14.11
CA ASP A 266 -7.29 1.33 -14.51
C ASP A 266 -6.64 1.57 -15.88
N VAL A 267 -5.48 2.21 -15.87
CA VAL A 267 -4.78 2.60 -17.10
C VAL A 267 -3.87 1.49 -17.65
N GLY A 268 -3.56 0.46 -16.87
CA GLY A 268 -2.62 -0.61 -17.25
C GLY A 268 -1.32 -0.05 -17.85
N GLU A 269 -0.97 -0.53 -19.05
CA GLU A 269 0.18 -0.07 -19.85
C GLU A 269 -0.18 1.01 -20.89
N ASP A 270 -1.46 1.40 -20.97
CA ASP A 270 -1.95 2.38 -21.95
C ASP A 270 -1.50 3.80 -21.58
N SER A 271 -0.38 4.21 -22.17
CA SER A 271 0.17 5.56 -21.99
C SER A 271 -0.77 6.65 -22.47
N ALA A 272 -1.50 6.45 -23.57
CA ALA A 272 -2.43 7.46 -24.08
C ALA A 272 -3.56 7.71 -23.07
N LYS A 273 -4.08 6.65 -22.46
CA LYS A 273 -5.09 6.72 -21.41
C LYS A 273 -4.55 7.38 -20.15
N ALA A 274 -3.35 7.01 -19.71
CA ALA A 274 -2.68 7.65 -18.58
C ALA A 274 -2.54 9.17 -18.77
N PHE A 275 -2.10 9.61 -19.95
CA PHE A 275 -2.00 11.03 -20.31
C PHE A 275 -3.37 11.71 -20.40
N ALA A 276 -4.38 11.05 -20.96
CA ALA A 276 -5.74 11.57 -21.04
C ALA A 276 -6.33 11.83 -19.64
N VAL A 277 -6.21 10.86 -18.73
CA VAL A 277 -6.64 11.02 -17.33
C VAL A 277 -5.86 12.13 -16.65
N TYR A 278 -4.54 12.15 -16.80
CA TYR A 278 -3.70 13.22 -16.25
C TYR A 278 -4.13 14.61 -16.73
N ASN A 279 -4.34 14.78 -18.04
CA ASN A 279 -4.71 16.07 -18.62
C ASN A 279 -6.11 16.51 -18.16
N PHE A 280 -7.08 15.59 -18.11
CA PHE A 280 -8.40 15.88 -17.54
C PHE A 280 -8.29 16.38 -16.10
N VAL A 281 -7.55 15.66 -15.25
CA VAL A 281 -7.42 16.00 -13.83
C VAL A 281 -6.69 17.34 -13.68
N ALA A 282 -5.56 17.53 -14.36
CA ALA A 282 -4.80 18.76 -14.25
C ALA A 282 -5.62 20.00 -14.69
N GLN A 283 -6.31 19.92 -15.83
CA GLN A 283 -7.11 21.04 -16.35
C GLN A 283 -8.35 21.31 -15.49
N SER A 284 -9.03 20.27 -15.01
CA SER A 284 -10.20 20.43 -14.13
C SER A 284 -9.82 21.04 -12.77
N LEU A 285 -8.67 20.66 -12.20
CA LEU A 285 -8.15 21.27 -10.97
C LEU A 285 -7.81 22.76 -11.18
N MET A 286 -7.18 23.12 -12.30
CA MET A 286 -6.88 24.52 -12.62
C MET A 286 -8.15 25.35 -12.82
N LEU A 287 -9.14 24.84 -13.54
CA LEU A 287 -10.42 25.52 -13.71
C LEU A 287 -11.13 25.74 -12.36
N ARG A 288 -11.10 24.72 -11.48
CA ARG A 288 -11.68 24.81 -10.13
C ARG A 288 -11.05 25.92 -9.30
N ALA A 289 -9.72 26.07 -9.34
CA ALA A 289 -9.04 27.14 -8.62
C ALA A 289 -9.35 28.52 -9.18
N PHE A 290 -9.64 28.64 -10.48
CA PHE A 290 -10.10 29.88 -11.07
C PHE A 290 -11.52 30.24 -10.59
N SER A 291 -12.47 29.30 -10.67
CA SER A 291 -13.87 29.54 -10.31
C SER A 291 -14.13 29.70 -8.80
N ALA A 292 -13.19 29.31 -7.93
CA ALA A 292 -13.30 29.54 -6.49
C ALA A 292 -12.79 30.93 -6.05
N ASN A 293 -12.11 31.67 -6.93
CA ASN A 293 -11.56 33.00 -6.64
C ASN A 293 -12.39 34.14 -7.27
N GLU A 294 -13.52 33.82 -7.91
CA GLU A 294 -14.54 34.76 -8.40
C GLU A 294 -15.77 34.74 -7.47
#